data_AF-A0A939Z832-F1
#
_entry.id   AF-A0A939Z832-F1
#
_cell.length_a   1.000
_cell.length_b   1.000
_cell.length_c   1.000
_cell.angle_alpha   90.00
_cell.angle_beta   90.00
_cell.angle_gamma   90.00
#
_symmetry.space_group_name_H-M   'P 1'
#
loop_
_entity.id
_entity.type
_entity.pdbx_description
1 polymer ?
#
loop_
_entity_poly.entity_id
_entity_poly.type
_entity_poly.pdbx_seq_one_letter_code
_entity_poly.pdbx_strand_id
1 'polypeptide(L)'
;MDFRKNAGYIIVNAITIGESEIVLGVHESLPNSFVTWECNNKKDYYWGHYHTSLIAAQKDFCKRGLEKAKFYEVLKNNKEPEKER
;
A
#
# COMPACT_ATOMS: atom_id res chain seq x y z
N MET A 1 5.26 -18.68 11.53
CA MET A 1 4.78 -17.33 11.17
C MET A 1 4.74 -17.30 9.66
N ASP A 2 3.55 -17.30 9.06
CA ASP A 2 3.43 -17.28 7.61
C ASP A 2 3.67 -15.86 7.11
N PHE A 3 4.77 -15.67 6.37
CA PHE A 3 5.04 -14.40 5.72
C PHE A 3 4.10 -14.24 4.53
N ARG A 4 3.41 -13.10 4.47
CA ARG A 4 2.61 -12.73 3.31
C ARG A 4 3.55 -12.46 2.14
N LYS A 5 3.33 -13.13 1.01
CA LYS A 5 4.19 -13.07 -0.17
C LYS A 5 3.39 -12.77 -1.43
N ASN A 6 4.01 -12.07 -2.36
CA ASN A 6 3.49 -11.86 -3.70
C ASN A 6 4.65 -11.74 -4.68
N ALA A 7 4.57 -12.45 -5.82
CA ALA A 7 5.55 -12.38 -6.91
C ALA A 7 7.04 -12.49 -6.48
N GLY A 8 7.36 -13.31 -5.48
CA GLY A 8 8.73 -13.48 -4.96
C GLY A 8 9.20 -12.39 -3.99
N TYR A 9 8.29 -11.51 -3.56
CA TYR A 9 8.52 -10.51 -2.52
C TYR A 9 7.81 -10.88 -1.22
N ILE A 10 8.52 -10.76 -0.10
CA ILE A 10 7.95 -10.83 1.25
C ILE A 10 7.42 -9.46 1.61
N ILE A 11 6.16 -9.38 2.02
CA ILE A 11 5.56 -8.15 2.55
C ILE A 11 6.09 -7.91 3.96
N VAL A 12 6.92 -6.87 4.10
CA VAL A 12 7.57 -6.50 5.36
C VAL A 12 6.86 -5.38 6.09
N ASN A 13 6.05 -4.59 5.39
CA ASN A 13 5.25 -3.53 5.99
C ASN A 13 3.94 -3.32 5.24
N ALA A 14 2.92 -2.86 5.95
CA ALA A 14 1.60 -2.56 5.39
C ALA A 14 0.92 -1.44 6.19
N ILE A 15 0.29 -0.50 5.50
CA ILE A 15 -0.62 0.49 6.08
C ILE A 15 -2.00 0.21 5.51
N THR A 16 -2.99 0.01 6.38
CA THR A 16 -4.41 -0.10 5.98
C THR A 16 -5.05 1.28 5.99
N ILE A 17 -5.66 1.67 4.88
CA ILE A 17 -6.41 2.93 4.71
C ILE A 17 -7.76 2.62 4.07
N GLY A 18 -8.84 2.82 4.83
CA GLY A 18 -10.19 2.47 4.40
C GLY A 18 -10.29 0.97 4.11
N GLU A 19 -10.65 0.64 2.87
CA GLU A 19 -10.79 -0.75 2.40
C GLU A 19 -9.53 -1.27 1.67
N SER A 20 -8.50 -0.43 1.54
CA SER A 20 -7.26 -0.72 0.81
C SER A 20 -6.04 -0.71 1.72
N GLU A 21 -4.95 -1.29 1.25
CA GLU A 21 -3.64 -1.26 1.89
C GLU A 21 -2.58 -0.73 0.93
N ILE A 22 -1.61 0.01 1.47
CA ILE A 22 -0.31 0.20 0.82
C ILE A 22 0.65 -0.77 1.49
N VAL A 23 1.39 -1.56 0.70
CA VAL A 23 2.34 -2.56 1.21
C VAL A 23 3.74 -2.31 0.68
N LEU A 24 4.76 -2.66 1.47
CA LEU A 24 6.17 -2.67 1.10
C LEU A 24 6.68 -4.11 1.09
N GLY A 25 7.24 -4.53 -0.03
CA GLY A 25 7.82 -5.85 -0.25
C GLY A 25 9.33 -5.81 -0.46
N VAL A 26 10.02 -6.86 -0.01
CA VAL A 26 11.46 -7.12 -0.25
C VAL A 26 11.58 -8.44 -0.99
N HIS A 27 12.37 -8.49 -2.07
CA HIS A 27 12.55 -9.73 -2.84
C HIS A 27 13.29 -10.78 -2.00
N GLU A 28 12.87 -12.05 -2.09
CA GLU A 28 13.40 -13.13 -1.27
C GLU A 28 14.88 -13.45 -1.55
N SER A 29 15.27 -13.34 -2.82
CA SER A 29 16.61 -13.75 -3.28
C SER A 29 17.41 -12.68 -4.00
N LEU A 30 16.81 -11.53 -4.34
CA LEU A 30 17.48 -10.49 -5.12
C LEU A 30 17.89 -9.36 -4.18
N PRO A 31 19.19 -9.05 -4.08
CA PRO A 31 19.64 -7.95 -3.24
C PRO A 31 19.10 -6.63 -3.80
N ASN A 32 18.87 -5.66 -2.91
CA ASN A 32 18.43 -4.33 -3.27
C ASN A 32 17.18 -4.33 -4.18
N SER A 33 16.23 -5.24 -3.96
CA SER A 33 15.01 -5.32 -4.75
C SER A 33 13.80 -5.14 -3.84
N PHE A 34 13.10 -4.02 -4.06
CA PHE A 34 11.98 -3.58 -3.24
C PHE A 34 10.78 -3.24 -4.12
N VAL A 35 9.58 -3.34 -3.58
CA VAL A 35 8.35 -2.99 -4.29
C VAL A 35 7.34 -2.35 -3.34
N THR A 36 6.60 -1.36 -3.81
CA THR A 36 5.37 -0.91 -3.16
C THR A 36 4.17 -1.35 -3.98
N TRP A 37 3.14 -1.89 -3.34
CA TRP A 37 1.88 -2.24 -4.00
C TRP A 37 0.71 -1.60 -3.29
N GLU A 38 -0.36 -1.38 -4.04
CA GLU A 38 -1.69 -1.35 -3.43
C GLU A 38 -2.19 -2.78 -3.27
N CYS A 39 -2.90 -3.03 -2.17
CA CYS A 39 -3.56 -4.31 -1.98
C CYS A 39 -4.95 -4.18 -1.39
N ASN A 40 -5.88 -4.97 -1.91
CA ASN A 40 -7.18 -5.20 -1.26
C ASN A 40 -7.26 -6.60 -0.65
N ASN A 41 -8.00 -6.72 0.45
CA ASN A 41 -8.31 -7.99 1.13
C ASN A 41 -7.09 -8.87 1.45
N LYS A 42 -5.91 -8.27 1.59
CA LYS A 42 -4.61 -8.93 1.78
C LYS A 42 -4.22 -9.95 0.69
N LYS A 43 -4.93 -9.98 -0.44
CA LYS A 43 -4.77 -11.00 -1.50
C LYS A 43 -4.56 -10.39 -2.89
N ASP A 44 -5.17 -9.24 -3.17
CA ASP A 44 -5.22 -8.66 -4.51
C ASP A 44 -4.22 -7.51 -4.61
N TYR A 45 -3.05 -7.77 -5.21
CA TYR A 45 -1.97 -6.79 -5.33
C TYR A 45 -1.94 -6.14 -6.70
N TYR A 46 -1.85 -4.82 -6.75
CA TYR A 46 -1.88 -4.06 -8.00
C TYR A 46 -1.10 -2.75 -7.92
N TRP A 47 -0.90 -2.13 -9.08
CA TRP A 47 -0.17 -0.85 -9.28
C TRP A 47 1.18 -0.80 -8.54
N GLY A 48 2.08 -1.72 -8.90
CA GLY A 48 3.39 -1.85 -8.25
C GLY A 48 4.43 -0.85 -8.71
N HIS A 49 5.17 -0.26 -7.76
CA HIS A 49 6.40 0.50 -8.06
C HIS A 49 7.60 -0.28 -7.56
N TYR A 50 8.55 -0.57 -8.46
CA TYR A 50 9.76 -1.32 -8.15
C TYR A 50 10.93 -0.37 -7.90
N HIS A 51 11.76 -0.70 -6.93
CA HIS A 51 12.87 0.15 -6.48
C HIS A 51 14.13 -0.67 -6.23
N THR A 52 15.28 -0.03 -6.45
CA THR A 52 16.60 -0.58 -6.13
C THR A 52 17.19 -0.04 -4.82
N SER A 53 16.45 0.81 -4.10
CA SER A 53 16.86 1.43 -2.84
C SER A 53 15.75 1.34 -1.82
N LEU A 54 16.07 0.88 -0.62
CA LEU A 54 15.11 0.79 0.48
C LEU A 54 14.55 2.17 0.85
N ILE A 55 15.40 3.20 0.86
CA ILE A 55 14.97 4.57 1.17
C ILE A 55 14.01 5.10 0.10
N ALA A 56 14.25 4.80 -1.18
CA ALA A 56 13.34 5.19 -2.26
C ALA A 56 11.98 4.48 -2.10
N ALA A 57 11.99 3.17 -1.81
CA ALA A 57 10.79 2.39 -1.57
C ALA A 57 10.00 2.88 -0.34
N GLN A 58 10.68 3.22 0.75
CA GLN A 58 10.05 3.76 1.96
C GLN A 58 9.44 5.15 1.73
N LYS A 59 10.11 6.02 0.96
CA LYS A 59 9.55 7.32 0.58
C LYS A 59 8.28 7.16 -0.26
N ASP A 60 8.32 6.27 -1.25
CA ASP A 60 7.15 5.96 -2.08
C ASP A 60 6.01 5.36 -1.25
N PHE A 61 6.32 4.40 -0.36
CA PHE A 61 5.37 3.79 0.57
C PHE A 61 4.61 4.83 1.42
N CYS A 62 5.35 5.73 2.07
CA CYS A 62 4.75 6.80 2.88
C CYS A 62 3.93 7.78 2.03
N LYS A 63 4.45 8.16 0.85
CA LYS A 63 3.76 9.07 -0.07
C LYS A 63 2.42 8.49 -0.51
N ARG A 64 2.41 7.25 -0.98
CA ARG A 64 1.19 6.54 -1.42
C ARG A 64 0.20 6.35 -0.27
N GLY A 65 0.69 6.05 0.93
CA GLY A 65 -0.15 5.97 2.14
C GLY A 65 -0.86 7.28 2.42
N LEU A 66 -0.13 8.40 2.36
CA LEU A 66 -0.69 9.74 2.58
C LEU A 66 -1.68 10.15 1.48
N GLU A 67 -1.36 9.88 0.22
CA GLU A 67 -2.25 10.16 -0.91
C GLU A 67 -3.55 9.37 -0.79
N LYS A 68 -3.47 8.09 -0.40
CA LYS A 68 -4.66 7.26 -0.15
C LYS A 68 -5.49 7.77 1.02
N ALA A 69 -4.85 8.18 2.13
CA ALA A 69 -5.54 8.75 3.29
C ALA A 69 -6.34 10.00 2.91
N LYS A 70 -5.71 10.93 2.19
CA LYS A 70 -6.36 12.15 1.68
C LYS A 70 -7.54 11.82 0.76
N PHE A 71 -7.39 10.83 -0.11
CA PHE A 71 -8.46 10.38 -0.99
C PHE A 71 -9.68 9.89 -0.20
N TYR A 72 -9.47 9.06 0.84
CA TYR A 72 -10.57 8.56 1.68
C TYR A 72 -11.21 9.66 2.55
N GLU A 73 -10.43 10.63 3.03
CA GLU A 73 -10.98 11.81 3.72
C GLU A 73 -11.94 12.60 2.81
N VAL A 74 -11.52 12.87 1.58
CA VAL A 74 -12.37 13.57 0.59
C VAL A 74 -13.61 12.73 0.23
N LEU A 75 -13.45 11.42 0.01
CA LEU A 75 -14.60 10.54 -0.26
C LEU A 75 -15.60 10.52 0.90
N LYS A 76 -15.12 10.51 2.15
CA LYS A 76 -15.99 10.54 3.33
C LYS A 76 -16.76 11.88 3.38
N ASN A 77 -16.06 13.00 3.21
CA ASN A 77 -16.68 14.32 3.26
C ASN A 77 -17.70 14.54 2.12
N ASN A 78 -17.44 13.98 0.93
CA ASN A 78 -18.36 14.06 -0.21
C ASN A 78 -19.58 13.12 -0.07
N LYS A 79 -19.54 12.12 0.82
CA LYS A 79 -20.69 11.28 1.16
C LYS A 79 -21.58 11.89 2.27
N GLU A 80 -21.18 12.99 2.91
CA GLU A 80 -21.98 13.70 3.92
C GLU A 80 -22.63 14.97 3.35
N PRO A 81 -23.66 14.84 2.50
CA PRO A 81 -24.86 15.63 2.77
C PRO A 81 -26.16 14.88 2.42
N GLU A 82 -26.86 14.37 3.43
CA GLU A 82 -28.33 14.46 3.65
C GLU A 82 -28.67 13.69 4.94
N LYS A 83 -28.59 14.37 6.10
CA LYS A 83 -29.53 14.03 7.18
C LYS A 83 -30.81 14.78 6.83
N GLU A 84 -31.80 14.00 6.40
CA GLU A 84 -33.14 14.42 6.01
C GLU A 84 -33.78 15.39 7.02
N ARG A 85 -34.66 16.21 6.47
CA ARG A 85 -35.51 17.25 7.07
C ARG A 85 -36.29 16.81 8.31
#